data_AF-A0A2V6A915-F1
#
_entry.id   AF-A0A2V6A915-F1
#
_cell.length_a   1.000
_cell.length_b   1.000
_cell.length_c   1.000
_cell.angle_alpha   90.00
_cell.angle_beta   90.00
_cell.angle_gamma   90.00
#
_symmetry.space_group_name_H-M   'P 1'
#
loop_
_entity.id
_entity.type
_entity.pdbx_description
1 polymer ?
#
loop_
_entity_poly.entity_id
_entity_poly.type
_entity_poly.pdbx_seq_one_letter_code
_entity_poly.pdbx_strand_id
1 'polypeptide(L)'
;IGGAGVIGVENSVETARRHSDQVKSLVLLSGETSRDGLQFLRQASQLPELFVFSDDDEYPPIQQAMGLLYVTASSPSRKLVHYSASKDAPWKWYEPFDIGKVPATGGHGTDLFKGHPELPGIIVDWFVTTLIKTPGHAPADTLASASTINEIQTPGGVAKVTQQLIEAQKTDPQAQLFPEITASTIGQGFLRAGDTKSAIDVLKLVLLAYPDSADANENLAEAYLKDGQKDLARQHAEKALAILDAHTVPASSWTDTEEYRGEIRRSAQKTLKKLSEKQG
;
A
#
# COMPACT_ATOMS: atom_id res chain seq x y z
N ILE A 1 -10.60 -15.11 3.41
CA ILE A 1 -10.53 -16.45 2.78
C ILE A 1 -9.19 -16.58 2.07
N GLY A 2 -8.71 -17.80 1.85
CA GLY A 2 -7.51 -18.00 1.05
C GLY A 2 -7.37 -19.41 0.53
N GLY A 3 -6.56 -19.56 -0.51
CA GLY A 3 -6.36 -20.82 -1.18
C GLY A 3 -5.02 -20.87 -1.90
N ALA A 4 -4.52 -22.09 -2.04
CA ALA A 4 -3.22 -22.38 -2.62
C ALA A 4 -3.33 -23.39 -3.77
N GLY A 5 -2.45 -23.29 -4.76
CA GLY A 5 -2.57 -24.06 -5.99
C GLY A 5 -3.74 -23.57 -6.86
N VAL A 6 -3.83 -24.07 -8.09
CA VAL A 6 -4.86 -23.64 -9.05
C VAL A 6 -6.28 -23.76 -8.49
N ILE A 7 -6.63 -24.94 -7.96
CA ILE A 7 -7.98 -25.20 -7.42
C ILE A 7 -8.28 -24.32 -6.20
N GLY A 8 -7.30 -24.12 -5.31
CA GLY A 8 -7.49 -23.31 -4.11
C GLY A 8 -7.66 -21.83 -4.42
N VAL A 9 -6.82 -21.31 -5.32
CA VAL A 9 -6.89 -19.91 -5.79
C VAL A 9 -8.20 -19.68 -6.53
N GLU A 10 -8.56 -20.53 -7.50
CA GLU A 10 -9.80 -20.38 -8.26
C GLU A 10 -11.04 -20.38 -7.35
N ASN A 11 -11.16 -21.35 -6.45
CA ASN A 11 -12.30 -21.44 -5.53
C ASN A 11 -12.36 -20.25 -4.57
N SER A 12 -11.22 -19.73 -4.14
CA SER A 12 -11.17 -18.56 -3.24
C SER A 12 -11.64 -17.30 -3.96
N VAL A 13 -11.17 -17.07 -5.19
CA VAL A 13 -11.61 -15.95 -6.02
C VAL A 13 -13.10 -16.07 -6.34
N GLU A 14 -13.58 -17.26 -6.68
CA GLU A 14 -14.99 -17.49 -6.99
C GLU A 14 -15.89 -17.29 -5.76
N THR A 15 -15.42 -17.69 -4.57
CA THR A 15 -16.11 -17.43 -3.30
C THR A 15 -16.17 -15.93 -3.01
N ALA A 16 -15.07 -15.19 -3.19
CA ALA A 16 -15.05 -13.74 -3.06
C ALA A 16 -16.04 -13.07 -4.03
N ARG A 17 -16.07 -13.54 -5.29
CA ARG A 17 -16.97 -13.02 -6.32
C ARG A 17 -18.44 -13.24 -6.01
N ARG A 18 -18.81 -14.42 -5.50
CA ARG A 18 -20.20 -14.76 -5.15
C ARG A 18 -20.67 -14.11 -3.85
N HIS A 19 -19.74 -13.71 -2.99
CA HIS A 19 -20.01 -13.17 -1.66
C HIS A 19 -19.27 -11.84 -1.43
N SER A 20 -19.28 -10.96 -2.44
CA SER A 20 -18.50 -9.71 -2.46
C SER A 20 -18.72 -8.82 -1.25
N ASP A 21 -19.94 -8.81 -0.71
CA ASP A 21 -20.29 -7.95 0.44
C ASP A 21 -19.79 -8.53 1.77
N GLN A 22 -19.55 -9.85 1.82
CA GLN A 22 -19.18 -10.58 3.03
C GLN A 22 -17.68 -10.85 3.12
N VAL A 23 -17.00 -11.07 1.98
CA VAL A 23 -15.57 -11.34 1.96
C VAL A 23 -14.79 -10.04 2.13
N LYS A 24 -13.97 -9.98 3.19
CA LYS A 24 -13.19 -8.78 3.57
C LYS A 24 -11.68 -8.93 3.38
N SER A 25 -11.22 -10.11 3.02
CA SER A 25 -9.78 -10.40 2.86
C SER A 25 -9.59 -11.63 1.99
N LEU A 26 -8.67 -11.52 1.03
CA LEU A 26 -8.31 -12.59 0.09
C LEU A 26 -6.81 -12.87 0.14
N VAL A 27 -6.43 -14.15 0.20
CA VAL A 27 -5.04 -14.60 0.15
C VAL A 27 -4.90 -15.69 -0.92
N LEU A 28 -4.05 -15.47 -1.91
CA LEU A 28 -3.86 -16.35 -3.06
C LEU A 28 -2.40 -16.79 -3.13
N LEU A 29 -2.16 -18.10 -3.13
CA LEU A 29 -0.82 -18.67 -3.11
C LEU A 29 -0.61 -19.55 -4.35
N SER A 30 0.34 -19.17 -5.20
CA SER A 30 0.84 -20.03 -6.29
C SER A 30 -0.29 -20.73 -7.06
N GLY A 31 -1.05 -19.96 -7.82
CA GLY A 31 -2.16 -20.49 -8.60
C GLY A 31 -2.66 -19.52 -9.66
N GLU A 32 -3.76 -19.88 -10.30
CA GLU A 32 -4.43 -19.06 -11.30
C GLU A 32 -5.94 -19.01 -11.07
N THR A 33 -6.64 -18.19 -11.85
CA THR A 33 -8.09 -18.06 -11.76
C THR A 33 -8.71 -17.93 -13.15
N SER A 34 -10.03 -18.13 -13.22
CA SER A 34 -10.79 -18.05 -14.46
C SER A 34 -10.89 -16.62 -14.99
N ARG A 35 -11.38 -16.48 -16.24
CA ARG A 35 -11.67 -15.16 -16.84
C ARG A 35 -12.60 -14.32 -15.97
N ASP A 36 -13.64 -14.94 -15.40
CA ASP A 36 -14.60 -14.25 -14.53
C ASP A 36 -13.95 -13.85 -13.21
N GLY A 37 -13.02 -14.67 -12.70
CA GLY A 37 -12.17 -14.32 -11.56
C GLY A 37 -11.28 -13.10 -11.82
N LEU A 38 -10.61 -13.06 -12.98
CA LEU A 38 -9.82 -11.89 -13.40
C LEU A 38 -10.70 -10.63 -13.54
N GLN A 39 -11.91 -10.76 -14.09
CA GLN A 39 -12.84 -9.66 -14.20
C GLN A 39 -13.28 -9.15 -12.82
N PHE A 40 -13.50 -10.06 -11.86
CA PHE A 40 -13.82 -9.71 -10.48
C PHE A 40 -12.68 -8.93 -9.81
N LEU A 41 -11.44 -9.43 -9.86
CA LEU A 41 -10.27 -8.75 -9.27
C LEU A 41 -10.08 -7.32 -9.83
N ARG A 42 -10.39 -7.12 -11.12
CA ARG A 42 -10.37 -5.80 -11.77
C ARG A 42 -11.42 -4.84 -11.20
N GLN A 43 -12.51 -5.34 -10.65
CA GLN A 43 -13.61 -4.54 -10.11
C GLN A 43 -13.57 -4.42 -8.58
N ALA A 44 -12.85 -5.32 -7.91
CA ALA A 44 -12.76 -5.42 -6.46
C ALA A 44 -11.81 -4.38 -5.83
N SER A 45 -12.04 -3.09 -6.10
CA SER A 45 -11.16 -1.99 -5.67
C SER A 45 -11.06 -1.81 -4.15
N GLN A 46 -11.99 -2.39 -3.40
CA GLN A 46 -12.09 -2.31 -1.95
C GLN A 46 -11.68 -3.61 -1.24
N LEU A 47 -11.34 -4.68 -1.98
CA LEU A 47 -10.95 -5.94 -1.38
C LEU A 47 -9.43 -5.95 -1.17
N PRO A 48 -8.92 -6.06 0.06
CA PRO A 48 -7.49 -6.27 0.25
C PRO A 48 -7.13 -7.71 -0.16
N GLU A 49 -6.13 -7.81 -1.03
CA GLU A 49 -5.69 -9.07 -1.63
C GLU A 49 -4.17 -9.28 -1.40
N LEU A 50 -3.80 -10.45 -0.88
CA LEU A 50 -2.41 -10.88 -0.72
C LEU A 50 -2.07 -11.94 -1.76
N PHE A 51 -1.05 -11.68 -2.58
CA PHE A 51 -0.57 -12.57 -3.62
C PHE A 51 0.80 -13.12 -3.21
N VAL A 52 0.97 -14.45 -3.25
CA VAL A 52 2.21 -15.11 -2.83
C VAL A 52 2.68 -16.09 -3.91
N PHE A 53 3.92 -15.97 -4.35
CA PHE A 53 4.55 -16.96 -5.26
C PHE A 53 6.07 -16.99 -5.09
N SER A 54 6.71 -18.02 -5.64
CA SER A 54 8.16 -18.20 -5.63
C SER A 54 8.73 -18.43 -7.04
N ASP A 55 9.95 -17.95 -7.30
CA ASP A 55 10.71 -18.20 -8.54
C ASP A 55 11.08 -19.70 -8.70
N ASP A 56 11.11 -20.46 -7.60
CA ASP A 56 11.38 -21.90 -7.61
C ASP A 56 10.10 -22.76 -7.69
N ASP A 57 8.94 -22.14 -7.94
CA ASP A 57 7.69 -22.84 -8.23
C ASP A 57 7.90 -23.84 -9.38
N GLU A 58 7.62 -25.12 -9.10
CA GLU A 58 7.93 -26.22 -10.00
C GLU A 58 7.02 -26.26 -11.24
N TYR A 59 6.02 -25.37 -11.29
CA TYR A 59 5.15 -25.12 -12.43
C TYR A 59 5.36 -23.70 -12.96
N PRO A 60 6.33 -23.47 -13.86
CA PRO A 60 6.75 -22.11 -14.25
C PRO A 60 5.66 -21.15 -14.74
N PRO A 61 4.57 -21.58 -15.44
CA PRO A 61 3.48 -20.68 -15.79
C PRO A 61 2.80 -20.02 -14.59
N ILE A 62 2.83 -20.63 -13.40
CA ILE A 62 2.17 -20.13 -12.19
C ILE A 62 2.75 -18.80 -11.74
N GLN A 63 4.05 -18.57 -11.91
CA GLN A 63 4.69 -17.29 -11.58
C GLN A 63 4.10 -16.15 -12.44
N GLN A 64 3.97 -16.41 -13.75
CA GLN A 64 3.36 -15.46 -14.69
C GLN A 64 1.87 -15.28 -14.42
N ALA A 65 1.16 -16.35 -14.06
CA ALA A 65 -0.24 -16.28 -13.66
C ALA A 65 -0.41 -15.41 -12.41
N MET A 66 0.34 -15.66 -11.34
CA MET A 66 0.28 -14.85 -10.12
C MET A 66 0.62 -13.37 -10.38
N GLY A 67 1.60 -13.11 -11.27
CA GLY A 67 1.87 -11.77 -11.77
C GLY A 67 0.65 -11.16 -12.48
N LEU A 68 0.00 -11.90 -13.38
CA LEU A 68 -1.22 -11.47 -14.08
C LEU A 68 -2.36 -11.15 -13.10
N LEU A 69 -2.57 -11.99 -12.08
CA LEU A 69 -3.57 -11.75 -11.04
C LEU A 69 -3.27 -10.43 -10.31
N TYR A 70 -2.03 -10.22 -9.87
CA TYR A 70 -1.62 -9.02 -9.15
C TYR A 70 -1.76 -7.74 -9.98
N VAL A 71 -1.37 -7.74 -11.26
CA VAL A 71 -1.50 -6.54 -12.12
C VAL A 71 -2.94 -6.29 -12.57
N THR A 72 -3.78 -7.31 -12.57
CA THR A 72 -5.21 -7.19 -12.92
C THR A 72 -6.03 -6.63 -11.77
N ALA A 73 -5.66 -6.99 -10.54
CA ALA A 73 -6.31 -6.51 -9.33
C ALA A 73 -6.26 -4.99 -9.21
N SER A 74 -7.41 -4.39 -8.90
CA SER A 74 -7.58 -2.93 -8.87
C SER A 74 -7.37 -2.30 -7.49
N SER A 75 -7.36 -3.11 -6.43
CA SER A 75 -7.25 -2.65 -5.06
C SER A 75 -5.89 -1.99 -4.80
N PRO A 76 -5.82 -0.73 -4.35
CA PRO A 76 -4.56 -0.09 -3.95
C PRO A 76 -3.94 -0.76 -2.71
N SER A 77 -4.76 -1.49 -1.94
CA SER A 77 -4.37 -2.24 -0.76
C SER A 77 -3.79 -3.63 -1.06
N ARG A 78 -3.70 -4.04 -2.34
CA ARG A 78 -3.14 -5.35 -2.68
C ARG A 78 -1.65 -5.43 -2.41
N LYS A 79 -1.18 -6.60 -1.96
CA LYS A 79 0.22 -6.82 -1.60
C LYS A 79 0.79 -8.03 -2.31
N LEU A 80 2.05 -7.92 -2.74
CA LEU A 80 2.80 -9.02 -3.33
C LEU A 80 3.89 -9.51 -2.36
N VAL A 81 3.93 -10.83 -2.16
CA VAL A 81 5.04 -11.54 -1.53
C VAL A 81 5.65 -12.42 -2.61
N HIS A 82 6.81 -12.02 -3.08
CA HIS A 82 7.56 -12.71 -4.11
C HIS A 82 8.84 -13.26 -3.51
N TYR A 83 8.96 -14.59 -3.48
CA TYR A 83 10.17 -15.27 -3.07
C TYR A 83 11.09 -15.44 -4.26
N SER A 84 12.23 -14.77 -4.23
CA SER A 84 13.18 -14.84 -5.34
C SER A 84 14.18 -15.99 -5.19
N ALA A 85 14.51 -16.63 -6.31
CA ALA A 85 15.49 -17.70 -6.38
C ALA A 85 16.66 -17.31 -7.29
N SER A 86 17.83 -17.91 -7.08
CA SER A 86 19.02 -17.64 -7.91
C SER A 86 18.85 -18.00 -9.38
N LYS A 87 17.88 -18.88 -9.68
CA LYS A 87 17.45 -19.33 -11.00
C LYS A 87 15.99 -19.77 -10.90
N ASP A 88 15.23 -19.53 -11.96
CA ASP A 88 13.90 -20.11 -12.10
C ASP A 88 13.97 -21.64 -12.04
N ALA A 89 12.91 -22.26 -11.52
CA ALA A 89 12.78 -23.71 -11.58
C ALA A 89 12.92 -24.19 -13.04
N PRO A 90 13.71 -25.25 -13.31
CA PRO A 90 13.81 -25.79 -14.66
C PRO A 90 12.43 -26.25 -15.12
N TRP A 91 12.01 -25.85 -16.32
CA TRP A 91 10.75 -26.29 -16.91
C TRP A 91 10.83 -27.80 -17.19
N LYS A 92 10.37 -28.59 -16.21
CA LYS A 92 10.38 -30.05 -16.28
C LYS A 92 9.10 -30.58 -16.94
N TRP A 93 7.96 -29.92 -16.71
CA TRP A 93 6.64 -30.34 -17.18
C TRP A 93 5.59 -29.22 -17.00
N TYR A 94 4.36 -29.38 -17.54
CA TYR A 94 3.19 -28.57 -17.16
C TYR A 94 2.51 -29.19 -15.93
N GLU A 95 1.44 -28.62 -15.36
CA GLU A 95 0.65 -29.24 -14.28
C GLU A 95 -0.37 -30.24 -14.87
N PRO A 96 -0.08 -31.55 -14.99
CA PRO A 96 -1.11 -32.54 -15.24
C PRO A 96 -1.88 -32.78 -13.94
N PHE A 97 -3.10 -33.28 -14.04
CA PHE A 97 -3.85 -33.80 -12.89
C PHE A 97 -3.13 -34.94 -12.11
N ASP A 98 -1.94 -35.36 -12.55
CA ASP A 98 -1.07 -36.33 -11.90
C ASP A 98 0.07 -35.62 -11.16
N ILE A 99 -0.21 -35.25 -9.91
CA ILE A 99 0.69 -34.53 -8.99
C ILE A 99 1.99 -35.28 -8.67
N GLY A 100 2.11 -36.57 -9.02
CA GLY A 100 3.31 -37.37 -8.76
C GLY A 100 4.45 -37.17 -9.77
N LYS A 101 4.20 -36.47 -10.89
CA LYS A 101 5.18 -36.33 -11.98
C LYS A 101 6.23 -35.25 -11.76
N VAL A 102 5.92 -34.25 -10.95
CA VAL A 102 6.82 -33.15 -10.61
C VAL A 102 7.10 -33.25 -9.11
N PRO A 103 8.34 -33.57 -8.70
CA PRO A 103 8.68 -33.60 -7.28
C PRO A 103 8.45 -32.23 -6.65
N ALA A 104 7.67 -32.18 -5.57
CA ALA A 104 7.53 -30.99 -4.75
C ALA A 104 8.87 -30.65 -4.09
N THR A 105 9.42 -29.48 -4.41
CA THR A 105 10.67 -28.94 -3.85
C THR A 105 10.46 -27.77 -2.91
N GLY A 106 9.22 -27.29 -2.76
CA GLY A 106 8.86 -26.25 -1.78
C GLY A 106 8.34 -24.96 -2.40
N GLY A 107 8.28 -24.84 -3.73
CA GLY A 107 7.95 -23.58 -4.41
C GLY A 107 6.48 -23.40 -4.77
N HIS A 108 5.69 -24.49 -4.78
CA HIS A 108 4.31 -24.48 -5.29
C HIS A 108 3.24 -24.65 -4.20
N GLY A 109 2.10 -23.96 -4.36
CA GLY A 109 0.89 -24.14 -3.55
C GLY A 109 1.16 -24.15 -2.04
N THR A 110 0.75 -25.22 -1.34
CA THR A 110 1.00 -25.36 0.10
C THR A 110 2.43 -25.80 0.44
N ASP A 111 3.23 -26.24 -0.53
CA ASP A 111 4.63 -26.59 -0.28
C ASP A 111 5.49 -25.36 0.03
N LEU A 112 5.04 -24.16 -0.34
CA LEU A 112 5.61 -22.87 0.10
C LEU A 112 5.84 -22.81 1.61
N PHE A 113 4.97 -23.43 2.43
CA PHE A 113 5.13 -23.43 3.89
C PHE A 113 6.36 -24.22 4.37
N LYS A 114 6.88 -25.15 3.57
CA LYS A 114 8.10 -25.89 3.89
C LYS A 114 9.35 -25.06 3.61
N GLY A 115 9.35 -24.32 2.50
CA GLY A 115 10.47 -23.45 2.10
C GLY A 115 10.52 -22.12 2.85
N HIS A 116 9.36 -21.63 3.31
CA HIS A 116 9.17 -20.29 3.86
C HIS A 116 8.46 -20.35 5.22
N PRO A 117 9.18 -20.70 6.32
CA PRO A 117 8.58 -20.86 7.64
C PRO A 117 7.98 -19.56 8.22
N GLU A 118 8.32 -18.39 7.68
CA GLU A 118 7.75 -17.10 8.02
C GLU A 118 6.41 -16.80 7.31
N LEU A 119 6.10 -17.50 6.21
CA LEU A 119 4.88 -17.28 5.43
C LEU A 119 3.58 -17.41 6.26
N PRO A 120 3.42 -18.38 7.18
CA PRO A 120 2.27 -18.42 8.07
C PRO A 120 2.10 -17.14 8.89
N GLY A 121 3.21 -16.55 9.38
CA GLY A 121 3.19 -15.29 10.12
C GLY A 121 2.70 -14.13 9.26
N ILE A 122 3.20 -14.03 8.03
CA ILE A 122 2.77 -13.01 7.05
C ILE A 122 1.25 -13.11 6.78
N ILE A 123 0.73 -14.33 6.58
CA ILE A 123 -0.70 -14.57 6.33
C ILE A 123 -1.55 -14.24 7.56
N VAL A 124 -1.09 -14.61 8.77
CA VAL A 124 -1.77 -14.28 10.02
C VAL A 124 -1.82 -12.78 10.21
N ASP A 125 -0.70 -12.07 10.05
CA ASP A 125 -0.64 -10.61 10.18
C ASP A 125 -1.55 -9.92 9.17
N TRP A 126 -1.62 -10.44 7.95
CA TRP A 126 -2.54 -9.98 6.93
C TRP A 126 -3.99 -10.12 7.36
N PHE A 127 -4.41 -11.29 7.85
CA PHE A 127 -5.78 -11.50 8.34
C PHE A 127 -6.08 -10.68 9.59
N VAL A 128 -5.16 -10.58 10.54
CA VAL A 128 -5.33 -9.71 11.71
C VAL A 128 -5.56 -8.27 11.29
N THR A 129 -4.79 -7.78 10.31
CA THR A 129 -4.95 -6.44 9.77
C THR A 129 -6.33 -6.28 9.12
N THR A 130 -6.64 -7.13 8.15
CA THR A 130 -7.80 -6.98 7.26
C THR A 130 -9.13 -7.48 7.83
N LEU A 131 -9.12 -8.24 8.92
CA LEU A 131 -10.34 -8.79 9.54
C LEU A 131 -10.57 -8.31 10.97
N ILE A 132 -9.52 -7.88 11.70
CA ILE A 132 -9.63 -7.48 13.11
C ILE A 132 -9.35 -5.99 13.28
N LYS A 133 -8.17 -5.51 12.85
CA LYS A 133 -7.75 -4.13 13.08
C LYS A 133 -8.51 -3.15 12.19
N THR A 134 -8.61 -3.46 10.91
CA THR A 134 -9.24 -2.64 9.88
C THR A 134 -10.07 -3.54 8.95
N PRO A 135 -11.25 -4.01 9.38
CA PRO A 135 -12.06 -4.93 8.60
C PRO A 135 -12.30 -4.42 7.17
N GLY A 136 -11.88 -5.21 6.17
CA GLY A 136 -12.01 -4.87 4.75
C GLY A 136 -10.95 -3.91 4.21
N HIS A 137 -9.95 -3.51 5.00
CA HIS A 137 -8.95 -2.54 4.57
C HIS A 137 -7.54 -3.02 4.92
N ALA A 138 -6.59 -2.74 4.04
CA ALA A 138 -5.16 -2.78 4.33
C ALA A 138 -4.52 -1.47 3.83
N PRO A 139 -3.36 -1.06 4.38
CA PRO A 139 -2.63 0.10 3.87
C PRO A 139 -2.38 -0.02 2.36
N ALA A 140 -2.45 1.11 1.66
CA ALA A 140 -2.06 1.14 0.25
C ALA A 140 -0.59 0.71 0.09
N ASP A 141 -0.30 -0.01 -0.99
CA ASP A 141 1.04 -0.49 -1.33
C ASP A 141 1.65 0.31 -2.49
N THR A 142 2.98 0.48 -2.48
CA THR A 142 3.67 1.29 -3.50
C THR A 142 3.60 0.66 -4.89
N LEU A 143 3.82 -0.65 -5.00
CA LEU A 143 3.76 -1.34 -6.29
C LEU A 143 2.31 -1.39 -6.79
N ALA A 144 1.36 -1.62 -5.89
CA ALA A 144 -0.07 -1.64 -6.21
C ALA A 144 -0.55 -0.29 -6.77
N SER A 145 0.02 0.79 -6.25
CA SER A 145 -0.34 2.18 -6.54
C SER A 145 0.59 2.85 -7.57
N ALA A 146 1.43 2.08 -8.28
CA ALA A 146 2.47 2.62 -9.16
C ALA A 146 1.91 3.59 -10.22
N SER A 147 0.73 3.31 -10.78
CA SER A 147 0.06 4.22 -11.73
C SER A 147 -0.28 5.57 -11.10
N THR A 148 -0.89 5.55 -9.91
CA THR A 148 -1.21 6.75 -9.13
C THR A 148 0.05 7.53 -8.75
N ILE A 149 1.08 6.84 -8.28
CA ILE A 149 2.38 7.44 -7.91
C ILE A 149 3.07 8.11 -9.10
N ASN A 150 3.03 7.48 -10.27
CA ASN A 150 3.55 8.07 -11.49
C ASN A 150 2.69 9.27 -11.93
N GLU A 151 1.37 9.17 -11.79
CA GLU A 151 0.44 10.26 -12.13
C GLU A 151 0.72 11.51 -11.30
N ILE A 152 0.90 11.40 -9.97
CA ILE A 152 1.23 12.52 -9.07
C ILE A 152 2.42 13.36 -9.56
N GLN A 153 3.40 12.74 -10.22
CA GLN A 153 4.63 13.40 -10.67
C GLN A 153 4.48 14.10 -12.04
N THR A 154 3.35 13.94 -12.72
CA THR A 154 3.09 14.57 -14.02
C THR A 154 2.39 15.93 -13.87
N PRO A 155 2.54 16.85 -14.84
CA PRO A 155 1.80 18.11 -14.84
C PRO A 155 0.29 17.90 -14.75
N GLY A 156 -0.37 18.50 -13.75
CA GLY A 156 -1.81 18.33 -13.50
C GLY A 156 -2.20 17.00 -12.83
N GLY A 157 -1.23 16.11 -12.59
CA GLY A 157 -1.46 14.80 -11.98
C GLY A 157 -2.01 14.86 -10.57
N VAL A 158 -1.47 15.74 -9.72
CA VAL A 158 -1.98 15.95 -8.34
C VAL A 158 -3.46 16.28 -8.31
N ALA A 159 -3.92 17.18 -9.19
CA ALA A 159 -5.33 17.56 -9.27
C ALA A 159 -6.22 16.37 -9.69
N LYS A 160 -5.74 15.55 -10.63
CA LYS A 160 -6.47 14.36 -11.08
C LYS A 160 -6.55 13.29 -9.98
N VAL A 161 -5.45 13.00 -9.29
CA VAL A 161 -5.44 12.05 -8.18
C VAL A 161 -6.27 12.56 -7.00
N THR A 162 -6.28 13.87 -6.76
CA THR A 162 -7.16 14.48 -5.75
C THR A 162 -8.64 14.19 -6.06
N GLN A 163 -9.08 14.34 -7.31
CA GLN A 163 -10.45 14.03 -7.70
C GLN A 163 -10.76 12.51 -7.59
N GLN A 164 -9.82 11.65 -7.99
CA GLN A 164 -9.96 10.20 -7.82
C GLN A 164 -10.12 9.82 -6.34
N LEU A 165 -9.31 10.42 -5.46
CA LEU A 165 -9.36 10.15 -4.03
C LEU A 165 -10.70 10.62 -3.44
N ILE A 166 -11.15 11.82 -3.78
CA ILE A 166 -12.45 12.35 -3.34
C ILE A 166 -13.58 11.43 -3.80
N GLU A 167 -13.54 10.93 -5.04
CA GLU A 167 -14.56 10.00 -5.54
C GLU A 167 -14.53 8.66 -4.78
N ALA A 168 -13.35 8.09 -4.57
CA ALA A 168 -13.21 6.86 -3.79
C ALA A 168 -13.72 7.04 -2.34
N GLN A 169 -13.45 8.21 -1.74
CA GLN A 169 -13.89 8.56 -0.40
C GLN A 169 -15.42 8.71 -0.25
N LYS A 170 -16.17 8.85 -1.34
CA LYS A 170 -17.64 8.82 -1.29
C LYS A 170 -18.19 7.43 -0.95
N THR A 171 -17.48 6.38 -1.36
CA THR A 171 -17.87 4.99 -1.13
C THR A 171 -17.15 4.38 0.06
N ASP A 172 -15.88 4.76 0.26
CA ASP A 172 -15.06 4.32 1.38
C ASP A 172 -14.33 5.54 1.98
N PRO A 173 -14.82 6.09 3.10
CA PRO A 173 -14.18 7.23 3.77
C PRO A 173 -12.71 6.99 4.19
N GLN A 174 -12.24 5.74 4.25
CA GLN A 174 -10.87 5.37 4.58
C GLN A 174 -10.02 5.08 3.33
N ALA A 175 -10.54 5.33 2.13
CA ALA A 175 -9.86 5.00 0.88
C ALA A 175 -8.49 5.68 0.80
N GLN A 176 -7.48 4.88 0.49
CA GLN A 176 -6.11 5.32 0.25
C GLN A 176 -5.71 4.89 -1.17
N LEU A 177 -5.26 5.84 -1.99
CA LEU A 177 -4.81 5.55 -3.36
C LEU A 177 -3.29 5.40 -3.51
N PHE A 178 -2.55 5.67 -2.43
CA PHE A 178 -1.10 5.64 -2.37
C PHE A 178 -0.64 5.61 -0.90
N PRO A 179 0.53 5.03 -0.58
CA PRO A 179 1.10 5.10 0.77
C PRO A 179 1.54 6.53 1.12
N GLU A 180 1.31 6.94 2.37
CA GLU A 180 1.69 8.28 2.88
C GLU A 180 3.16 8.60 2.60
N ILE A 181 4.08 7.76 3.06
CA ILE A 181 5.53 7.99 2.98
C ILE A 181 6.02 8.15 1.54
N THR A 182 5.43 7.41 0.60
CA THR A 182 5.82 7.47 -0.82
C THR A 182 5.45 8.83 -1.42
N ALA A 183 4.23 9.31 -1.18
CA ALA A 183 3.80 10.62 -1.66
C ALA A 183 4.48 11.79 -0.91
N SER A 184 4.71 11.66 0.40
CA SER A 184 5.50 12.62 1.18
C SER A 184 6.93 12.73 0.64
N THR A 185 7.56 11.62 0.27
CA THR A 185 8.90 11.61 -0.34
C THR A 185 8.93 12.37 -1.68
N ILE A 186 7.87 12.27 -2.49
CA ILE A 186 7.73 13.04 -3.73
C ILE A 186 7.62 14.54 -3.40
N GLY A 187 6.77 14.91 -2.46
CA GLY A 187 6.61 16.31 -2.01
C GLY A 187 7.92 16.91 -1.50
N GLN A 188 8.65 16.18 -0.64
CA GLN A 188 9.98 16.58 -0.17
C GLN A 188 11.01 16.63 -1.32
N GLY A 189 10.88 15.76 -2.33
CA GLY A 189 11.69 15.81 -3.55
C GLY A 189 11.55 17.13 -4.29
N PHE A 190 10.31 17.58 -4.52
CA PHE A 190 10.02 18.89 -5.10
C PHE A 190 10.57 20.04 -4.24
N LEU A 191 10.43 19.96 -2.91
CA LEU A 191 11.04 20.95 -2.00
C LEU A 191 12.55 21.04 -2.18
N ARG A 192 13.25 19.89 -2.20
CA ARG A 192 14.71 19.87 -2.39
C ARG A 192 15.14 20.45 -3.74
N ALA A 193 14.34 20.25 -4.79
CA ALA A 193 14.55 20.85 -6.10
C ALA A 193 14.24 22.35 -6.16
N GLY A 194 13.62 22.92 -5.12
CA GLY A 194 13.22 24.33 -5.06
C GLY A 194 11.83 24.60 -5.65
N ASP A 195 11.18 23.60 -6.24
CA ASP A 195 9.81 23.69 -6.72
C ASP A 195 8.81 23.59 -5.55
N THR A 196 8.72 24.70 -4.83
CA THR A 196 7.96 24.77 -3.58
C THR A 196 6.45 24.70 -3.83
N LYS A 197 5.97 25.12 -5.01
CA LYS A 197 4.55 25.07 -5.36
C LYS A 197 4.09 23.63 -5.58
N SER A 198 4.81 22.87 -6.41
CA SER A 198 4.49 21.45 -6.64
C SER A 198 4.58 20.64 -5.35
N ALA A 199 5.55 20.94 -4.48
CA ALA A 199 5.64 20.32 -3.17
C ALA A 199 4.39 20.56 -2.30
N ILE A 200 3.93 21.80 -2.20
CA ILE A 200 2.72 22.15 -1.44
C ILE A 200 1.51 21.39 -2.00
N ASP A 201 1.38 21.30 -3.32
CA ASP A 201 0.25 20.59 -3.94
C ASP A 201 0.27 19.10 -3.63
N VAL A 202 1.43 18.44 -3.73
CA VAL A 202 1.57 17.01 -3.36
C VAL A 202 1.30 16.81 -1.87
N LEU A 203 1.85 17.65 -0.98
CA LEU A 203 1.68 17.50 0.46
C LEU A 203 0.25 17.81 0.95
N LYS A 204 -0.49 18.68 0.25
CA LYS A 204 -1.93 18.84 0.44
C LYS A 204 -2.70 17.58 0.08
N LEU A 205 -2.33 16.93 -1.03
CA LEU A 205 -2.92 15.64 -1.42
C LEU A 205 -2.60 14.54 -0.39
N VAL A 206 -1.38 14.52 0.18
CA VAL A 206 -1.05 13.62 1.30
C VAL A 206 -1.96 13.88 2.49
N LEU A 207 -2.09 15.13 2.93
CA LEU A 207 -2.93 15.48 4.08
C LEU A 207 -4.43 15.18 3.84
N LEU A 208 -4.89 15.25 2.58
CA LEU A 208 -6.25 14.83 2.22
C LEU A 208 -6.47 13.32 2.40
N ALA A 209 -5.47 12.49 2.07
CA ALA A 209 -5.52 11.04 2.27
C ALA A 209 -5.29 10.64 3.74
N TYR A 210 -4.50 11.43 4.47
CA TYR A 210 -4.04 11.14 5.84
C TYR A 210 -4.29 12.35 6.76
N PRO A 211 -5.56 12.69 7.07
CA PRO A 211 -5.92 13.94 7.74
C PRO A 211 -5.38 14.07 9.17
N ASP A 212 -5.16 12.94 9.83
CA ASP A 212 -4.69 12.87 11.22
C ASP A 212 -3.17 12.65 11.34
N SER A 213 -2.42 12.71 10.24
CA SER A 213 -0.97 12.52 10.28
C SER A 213 -0.24 13.77 10.81
N ALA A 214 0.57 13.57 11.85
CA ALA A 214 1.45 14.61 12.36
C ALA A 214 2.59 14.88 11.37
N ASP A 215 3.12 13.82 10.74
CA ASP A 215 4.16 13.91 9.70
C ASP A 215 3.67 14.69 8.47
N ALA A 216 2.46 14.43 7.97
CA ALA A 216 1.89 15.18 6.84
C ALA A 216 1.70 16.67 7.15
N ASN A 217 1.23 16.99 8.37
CA ASN A 217 1.11 18.39 8.82
C ASN A 217 2.49 19.06 8.93
N GLU A 218 3.49 18.37 9.48
CA GLU A 218 4.84 18.92 9.61
C GLU A 218 5.48 19.19 8.25
N ASN A 219 5.44 18.23 7.33
CA ASN A 219 5.97 18.39 5.97
C ASN A 219 5.32 19.59 5.25
N LEU A 220 4.00 19.75 5.38
CA LEU A 220 3.26 20.86 4.79
C LEU A 220 3.62 22.20 5.45
N ALA A 221 3.88 22.21 6.77
CA ALA A 221 4.36 23.39 7.48
C ALA A 221 5.74 23.85 6.97
N GLU A 222 6.67 22.92 6.75
CA GLU A 222 7.98 23.23 6.15
C GLU A 222 7.82 23.81 4.74
N ALA A 223 6.97 23.19 3.92
CA ALA A 223 6.70 23.65 2.56
C ALA A 223 6.15 25.08 2.53
N TYR A 224 5.17 25.39 3.37
CA TYR A 224 4.62 26.74 3.50
C TYR A 224 5.63 27.75 4.02
N LEU A 225 6.49 27.35 4.97
CA LEU A 225 7.55 28.22 5.47
C LEU A 225 8.51 28.61 4.34
N LYS A 226 8.88 27.65 3.49
CA LYS A 226 9.77 27.87 2.34
C LYS A 226 9.13 28.77 1.28
N ASP A 227 7.82 28.67 1.09
CA ASP A 227 7.04 29.51 0.18
C ASP A 227 6.76 30.92 0.74
N GLY A 228 7.05 31.15 2.03
CA GLY A 228 6.81 32.42 2.71
C GLY A 228 5.39 32.59 3.26
N GLN A 229 4.53 31.57 3.17
CA GLN A 229 3.18 31.55 3.73
C GLN A 229 3.22 31.28 5.24
N LYS A 230 3.68 32.29 6.00
CA LYS A 230 4.01 32.19 7.43
C LYS A 230 2.86 31.72 8.32
N ASP A 231 1.64 32.20 8.07
CA ASP A 231 0.49 31.87 8.92
C ASP A 231 0.07 30.40 8.74
N LEU A 232 0.06 29.91 7.49
CA LEU A 232 -0.20 28.50 7.20
C LEU A 232 0.91 27.59 7.75
N ALA A 233 2.17 28.01 7.63
CA ALA A 233 3.29 27.29 8.24
C ALA A 233 3.13 27.15 9.77
N ARG A 234 2.73 28.23 10.45
CA ARG A 234 2.45 28.19 11.90
C ARG A 234 1.31 27.23 12.22
N GLN A 235 0.19 27.37 11.52
CA GLN A 235 -1.02 26.56 11.73
C GLN A 235 -0.71 25.06 11.63
N HIS A 236 -0.01 24.63 10.58
CA HIS A 236 0.29 23.22 10.38
C HIS A 236 1.36 22.69 11.35
N ALA A 237 2.37 23.49 11.70
CA ALA A 237 3.35 23.09 12.72
C ALA A 237 2.70 22.91 14.11
N GLU A 238 1.82 23.83 14.51
CA GLU A 238 1.04 23.71 15.75
C GLU A 238 0.11 22.50 15.73
N LYS A 239 -0.53 22.21 14.58
CA LYS A 239 -1.37 21.03 14.43
C LYS A 239 -0.57 19.74 14.57
N ALA A 240 0.61 19.63 13.96
CA ALA A 240 1.50 18.49 14.12
C ALA A 240 1.86 18.26 15.59
N LEU A 241 2.25 19.32 16.32
CA LEU A 241 2.56 19.24 17.75
C LEU A 241 1.35 18.82 18.58
N ALA A 242 0.16 19.34 18.30
CA ALA A 242 -1.06 18.97 18.99
C ALA A 242 -1.42 17.48 18.80
N ILE A 243 -1.25 16.94 17.58
CA ILE A 243 -1.45 15.51 17.30
C ILE A 243 -0.43 14.67 18.09
N LEU A 244 0.85 15.08 18.07
CA LEU A 244 1.89 14.40 18.83
C LEU A 244 1.61 14.43 20.33
N ASP A 245 1.19 15.56 20.90
CA ASP A 245 0.90 15.70 22.33
C ASP A 245 -0.31 14.87 22.76
N ALA A 246 -1.35 14.81 21.92
CA ALA A 246 -2.58 14.07 22.23
C ALA A 246 -2.34 12.56 22.36
N HIS A 247 -1.38 12.00 21.60
CA HIS A 247 -1.09 10.55 21.59
C HIS A 247 -2.33 9.66 21.35
N THR A 248 -3.36 10.18 20.69
CA THR A 248 -4.60 9.44 20.40
C THR A 248 -4.56 8.67 19.09
N VAL A 249 -3.65 9.06 18.19
CA VAL A 249 -3.43 8.46 16.87
C VAL A 249 -1.93 8.29 16.63
N PRO A 250 -1.53 7.38 15.72
CA PRO A 250 -0.15 7.27 15.27
C PRO A 250 0.40 8.59 14.70
N ALA A 251 1.72 8.79 14.82
CA ALA A 251 2.38 9.97 14.27
C ALA A 251 2.33 10.04 12.73
N SER A 252 2.34 8.88 12.07
CA SER A 252 2.10 8.70 10.64
C SER A 252 1.43 7.35 10.37
N SER A 253 0.99 7.10 9.13
CA SER A 253 0.37 5.85 8.71
C SER A 253 1.35 4.66 8.67
N TRP A 254 2.65 4.91 8.77
CA TRP A 254 3.71 3.92 8.52
C TRP A 254 4.65 3.72 9.72
N THR A 255 4.63 4.60 10.72
CA THR A 255 5.39 4.45 11.95
C THR A 255 4.77 5.22 13.11
N ASP A 256 5.01 4.75 14.33
CA ASP A 256 4.61 5.43 15.56
C ASP A 256 5.66 5.38 16.67
N THR A 257 6.95 5.29 16.32
CA THR A 257 8.00 5.19 17.34
C THR A 257 8.24 6.53 18.04
N GLU A 258 8.65 6.49 19.31
CA GLU A 258 9.00 7.68 20.08
C GLU A 258 10.14 8.48 19.44
N GLU A 259 11.11 7.78 18.84
CA GLU A 259 12.20 8.40 18.11
C GLU A 259 11.68 9.25 16.95
N TYR A 260 10.74 8.70 16.16
CA TYR A 260 10.19 9.39 15.00
C TYR A 260 9.23 10.52 15.39
N ARG A 261 8.42 10.33 16.45
CA ARG A 261 7.65 11.42 17.09
C ARG A 261 8.57 12.57 17.49
N GLY A 262 9.75 12.25 18.01
CA GLY A 262 10.79 13.22 18.35
C GLY A 262 11.33 14.01 17.15
N GLU A 263 11.52 13.37 15.99
CA GLU A 263 11.95 14.05 14.76
C GLU A 263 10.89 15.06 14.27
N ILE A 264 9.63 14.62 14.16
CA ILE A 264 8.52 15.49 13.74
C ILE A 264 8.40 16.68 14.69
N ARG A 265 8.46 16.45 16.01
CA ARG A 265 8.39 17.51 17.02
C ARG A 265 9.51 18.54 16.85
N ARG A 266 10.76 18.09 16.69
CA ARG A 266 11.91 18.99 16.51
C ARG A 266 11.75 19.84 15.25
N SER A 267 11.29 19.24 14.16
CA SER A 267 11.12 19.95 12.89
C SER A 267 9.99 20.99 12.97
N ALA A 268 8.83 20.63 13.53
CA ALA A 268 7.73 21.57 13.77
C ALA A 268 8.15 22.74 14.68
N GLN A 269 8.86 22.47 15.79
CA GLN A 269 9.39 23.52 16.68
C GLN A 269 10.40 24.44 15.98
N LYS A 270 11.27 23.88 15.12
CA LYS A 270 12.21 24.65 14.31
C LYS A 270 11.49 25.58 13.34
N THR A 271 10.39 25.11 12.72
CA THR A 271 9.52 25.93 11.87
C THR A 271 8.95 27.11 12.65
N LEU A 272 8.37 26.86 13.83
CA LEU A 272 7.83 27.92 14.70
C LEU A 272 8.89 28.93 15.15
N LYS A 273 10.08 28.46 15.52
CA LYS A 273 11.20 29.34 15.92
C LYS A 273 11.65 30.27 14.78
N LYS A 274 11.78 29.76 13.56
CA LYS A 274 12.12 30.58 12.37
C LYS A 274 11.06 31.66 12.09
N LEU A 275 9.80 31.39 12.42
CA LEU A 275 8.71 32.35 12.24
C LEU A 275 8.77 33.47 13.28
N SER A 276 9.15 33.18 14.53
CA SER A 276 9.33 34.21 15.57
C SER A 276 10.56 35.09 15.36
N GLU A 277 11.66 34.53 14.84
CA GLU A 277 12.90 35.29 14.59
C GLU A 277 12.77 36.30 13.43
N LYS A 278 11.86 36.05 12.47
CA LYS A 278 11.61 36.94 11.32
C LYS A 278 10.53 38.01 11.58
N GLN A 279 10.09 38.17 12.83
CA GLN A 279 9.11 39.18 13.25
C GLN A 279 9.75 40.34 14.05
N GLY A 280 11.02 40.23 14.44
CA GLY A 280 11.83 41.30 15.04
C GLY A 280 12.82 41.88 14.04
#